data_AF-A0A1W2DRN2-F1
#
_entry.id   AF-A0A1W2DRN2-F1
#
_cell.length_a   1.000
_cell.length_b   1.000
_cell.length_c   1.000
_cell.angle_alpha   90.00
_cell.angle_beta   90.00
_cell.angle_gamma   90.00
#
_symmetry.space_group_name_H-M   'P 1'
#
loop_
_entity.id
_entity.type
_entity.pdbx_description
1 polymer ?
#
loop_
_entity_poly.entity_id
_entity_poly.type
_entity_poly.pdbx_seq_one_letter_code
_entity_poly.pdbx_strand_id
1 'polypeptide(L)'
;MTNLTALLVSKPIKNIKFAVLSDTHYYYPQLGTTGEAFQAHLASDRKMLIESEAILISTLEALKRSDAQFVLVCGDLTKDGEYICHQRFANYMSELTSIGKKVYVINGNHDIYNPYAYSYSGSTQTRIQNTSPSDFKSIYRPYGYGQAIAVDPNSLSYVVEPVEGLRIIAMDSCIYDSNNTVPLTEGTLIADRLHWIKKQLKDAASKGKTVLGIMHHGIVPHFSLKPTYFSEYLLTNYEQAAKELSSLGMKVVFTGHFHAQNIAEKIISVNNNYLIDIETGSLVTYPVPYRMVEMTSDFKKLEITSAKILNANCNTGVLDFQTYASEFTAQKIKEQFVQQFAVILMQAQPDLTLAQALEFAASLAAQQINKITVSDLFVNAMLAHYQGDEKPDAPTRAIYQTLASSTDPNCQVLGEFLLSLGADSYLADNTVTIDLTTGKSVINLLNAI
;
A
#
# COMPACT_ATOMS: atom_id res chain seq x y z
N MET A 1 44.28 21.90 -43.58
CA MET A 1 43.14 22.29 -42.73
C MET A 1 42.33 21.04 -42.45
N THR A 2 42.58 20.39 -41.32
CA THR A 2 41.91 19.15 -40.89
C THR A 2 40.69 19.54 -40.05
N ASN A 3 39.49 19.24 -40.56
CA ASN A 3 38.25 19.35 -39.81
C ASN A 3 38.22 18.24 -38.74
N LEU A 4 38.47 18.61 -37.48
CA LEU A 4 38.07 17.77 -36.35
C LEU A 4 36.58 18.01 -36.08
N THR A 5 35.75 17.11 -36.59
CA THR A 5 34.38 16.93 -36.10
C THR A 5 34.48 16.35 -34.69
N ALA A 6 34.27 17.17 -33.67
CA ALA A 6 34.16 16.69 -32.31
C ALA A 6 32.94 15.76 -32.22
N LEU A 7 33.19 14.45 -32.09
CA LEU A 7 32.15 13.53 -31.65
C LEU A 7 31.73 13.97 -30.24
N LEU A 8 30.54 14.54 -30.14
CA LEU A 8 29.79 14.61 -28.89
C LEU A 8 29.55 13.16 -28.46
N VAL A 9 30.40 12.66 -27.56
CA VAL A 9 30.08 11.48 -26.75
C VAL A 9 28.89 11.91 -25.90
N SER A 10 27.67 11.62 -26.35
CA SER A 10 26.49 11.76 -25.52
C SER A 10 26.75 10.93 -24.27
N LYS A 11 26.73 11.58 -23.10
CA LYS A 11 26.70 10.84 -21.84
C LYS A 11 25.54 9.83 -21.96
N PRO A 12 25.74 8.55 -21.63
CA PRO A 12 24.64 7.60 -21.65
C PRO A 12 23.53 8.16 -20.78
N ILE A 13 22.33 8.30 -21.36
CA ILE A 13 21.18 8.84 -20.63
C ILE A 13 20.88 7.84 -19.53
N LYS A 14 20.96 8.29 -18.27
CA LYS A 14 20.81 7.41 -17.10
C LYS A 14 19.32 7.13 -16.88
N ASN A 15 19.01 5.90 -16.52
CA ASN A 15 17.70 5.51 -16.03
C ASN A 15 17.32 6.29 -14.77
N ILE A 16 16.01 6.40 -14.54
CA ILE A 16 15.42 7.10 -13.40
C ILE A 16 15.11 6.04 -12.34
N LYS A 17 15.64 6.21 -11.13
CA LYS A 17 15.48 5.23 -10.06
C LYS A 17 14.83 5.84 -8.85
N PHE A 18 13.83 5.18 -8.28
CA PHE A 18 13.14 5.65 -7.10
C PHE A 18 12.68 4.49 -6.22
N ALA A 19 12.39 4.80 -4.96
CA ALA A 19 11.79 3.84 -4.04
C ALA A 19 10.34 4.19 -3.75
N VAL A 20 9.53 3.19 -3.41
CA VAL A 20 8.13 3.36 -3.00
C VAL A 20 7.93 2.68 -1.66
N LEU A 21 7.36 3.44 -0.72
CA LEU A 21 6.91 3.01 0.59
C LEU A 21 5.40 3.21 0.68
N SER A 22 4.75 2.46 1.58
CA SER A 22 3.38 2.73 1.99
C SER A 22 3.14 2.24 3.42
N ASP A 23 2.08 2.76 4.04
CA ASP A 23 1.52 2.27 5.30
C ASP A 23 2.61 2.12 6.37
N THR A 24 3.41 3.19 6.52
CA THR A 24 4.53 3.18 7.44
C THR A 24 4.08 3.21 8.89
N HIS A 25 2.87 3.73 9.13
CA HIS A 25 2.20 3.80 10.43
C HIS A 25 3.14 4.13 11.58
N TYR A 26 3.99 5.12 11.36
CA TYR A 26 4.97 5.50 12.36
C TYR A 26 4.27 5.88 13.66
N TYR A 27 4.67 5.22 14.73
CA TYR A 27 4.20 5.49 16.08
C TYR A 27 5.36 6.00 16.93
N TYR A 28 5.15 7.11 17.64
CA TYR A 28 6.15 7.62 18.58
C TYR A 28 6.08 6.85 19.90
N PRO A 29 7.09 6.04 20.29
CA PRO A 29 6.97 5.17 21.47
C PRO A 29 6.77 5.92 22.79
N GLN A 30 7.15 7.21 22.88
CA GLN A 30 6.88 8.01 24.07
C GLN A 30 5.40 8.36 24.28
N LEU A 31 4.54 8.10 23.30
CA LEU A 31 3.09 8.13 23.49
C LEU A 31 2.57 6.95 24.30
N GLY A 32 3.43 5.97 24.65
CA GLY A 32 3.14 4.86 25.53
C GLY A 32 3.16 3.53 24.80
N THR A 33 3.87 2.54 25.34
CA THR A 33 4.01 1.19 24.77
C THR A 33 3.62 0.08 25.74
N THR A 34 3.12 0.43 26.92
CA THR A 34 2.77 -0.50 28.01
C THR A 34 1.49 -0.06 28.72
N GLY A 35 0.97 -0.93 29.59
CA GLY A 35 -0.26 -0.69 30.35
C GLY A 35 -1.52 -1.20 29.66
N GLU A 36 -2.58 -1.39 30.45
CA GLU A 36 -3.87 -1.95 30.03
C GLU A 36 -4.47 -1.22 28.83
N ALA A 37 -4.39 0.11 28.78
CA ALA A 37 -4.96 0.90 27.69
C ALA A 37 -4.26 0.63 26.35
N PHE A 38 -2.93 0.54 26.34
CA PHE A 38 -2.17 0.25 25.12
C PHE A 38 -2.35 -1.21 24.69
N GLN A 39 -2.37 -2.15 25.64
CA GLN A 39 -2.60 -3.57 25.35
C GLN A 39 -4.00 -3.81 24.78
N ALA A 40 -5.02 -3.12 25.27
CA ALA A 40 -6.37 -3.18 24.71
C ALA A 40 -6.41 -2.69 23.26
N HIS A 41 -5.65 -1.65 22.91
CA HIS A 41 -5.52 -1.19 21.53
C HIS A 41 -4.80 -2.23 20.64
N LEU A 42 -3.67 -2.77 21.10
CA LEU A 42 -2.91 -3.80 20.37
C LEU A 42 -3.68 -5.12 20.19
N ALA A 43 -4.71 -5.39 20.98
CA ALA A 43 -5.55 -6.58 20.78
C ALA A 43 -6.36 -6.51 19.46
N SER A 44 -6.64 -5.29 18.97
CA SER A 44 -7.35 -5.04 17.72
C SER A 44 -6.46 -4.56 16.57
N ASP A 45 -5.14 -4.49 16.77
CA ASP A 45 -4.20 -4.00 15.77
C ASP A 45 -3.20 -5.10 15.37
N ARG A 46 -2.97 -5.24 14.06
CA ARG A 46 -2.02 -6.19 13.47
C ARG A 46 -0.65 -5.59 13.18
N LYS A 47 -0.45 -4.31 13.48
CA LYS A 47 0.76 -3.55 13.17
C LYS A 47 1.79 -3.67 14.29
N MET A 48 3.06 -3.80 13.92
CA MET A 48 4.23 -3.75 14.80
C MET A 48 4.50 -2.30 15.27
N LEU A 49 3.57 -1.71 16.02
CA LEU A 49 3.61 -0.30 16.42
C LEU A 49 4.80 0.02 17.32
N ILE A 50 5.17 -0.90 18.23
CA ILE A 50 6.30 -0.73 19.14
C ILE A 50 7.62 -0.68 18.34
N GLU A 51 7.72 -1.48 17.28
CA GLU A 51 8.89 -1.63 16.43
C GLU A 51 8.93 -0.61 15.28
N SER A 52 7.82 0.09 15.00
CA SER A 52 7.65 0.97 13.84
C SER A 52 8.79 1.99 13.66
N GLU A 53 9.30 2.59 14.74
CA GLU A 53 10.43 3.51 14.71
C GLU A 53 11.74 2.82 14.28
N ALA A 54 12.04 1.66 14.87
CA ALA A 54 13.24 0.90 14.53
C ALA A 54 13.20 0.39 13.08
N ILE A 55 12.02 -0.02 12.61
CA ILE A 55 11.80 -0.43 11.23
C ILE A 55 12.00 0.76 10.28
N LEU A 56 11.39 1.91 10.58
CA LEU A 56 11.55 3.11 9.76
C LEU A 56 13.03 3.51 9.64
N ILE A 57 13.77 3.50 10.75
CA ILE A 57 15.23 3.78 10.75
C ILE A 57 15.97 2.80 9.83
N SER A 58 15.70 1.50 9.93
CA SER A 58 16.32 0.49 9.04
C SER A 58 15.98 0.71 7.57
N THR A 59 14.73 1.10 7.27
CA THR A 59 14.31 1.45 5.91
C THR A 59 15.06 2.66 5.40
N LEU A 60 15.19 3.73 6.19
CA LEU A 60 15.95 4.92 5.81
C LEU A 60 17.41 4.58 5.54
N GLU A 61 18.03 3.74 6.38
CA GLU A 61 19.40 3.26 6.17
C GLU A 61 19.56 2.50 4.85
N ALA A 62 18.60 1.63 4.50
CA ALA A 62 18.60 0.95 3.20
C ALA A 62 18.47 1.96 2.03
N LEU A 63 17.58 2.94 2.15
CA LEU A 63 17.35 3.97 1.13
C LEU A 63 18.53 4.95 0.98
N LYS A 64 19.26 5.27 2.06
CA LYS A 64 20.48 6.06 2.01
C LYS A 64 21.57 5.37 1.19
N ARG A 65 21.69 4.04 1.31
CA ARG A 65 22.66 3.21 0.57
C ARG A 65 22.25 2.93 -0.87
N SER A 66 20.97 3.06 -1.21
CA SER A 66 20.49 2.80 -2.57
C SER A 66 20.84 3.93 -3.54
N ASP A 67 20.76 3.65 -4.84
CA ASP A 67 20.91 4.63 -5.92
C ASP A 67 19.60 5.36 -6.28
N ALA A 68 18.54 5.19 -5.46
CA ALA A 68 17.28 5.90 -5.63
C ALA A 68 17.50 7.42 -5.61
N GLN A 69 16.98 8.11 -6.63
CA GLN A 69 17.03 9.56 -6.78
C GLN A 69 15.94 10.25 -5.95
N PHE A 70 14.80 9.57 -5.77
CA PHE A 70 13.70 10.04 -4.93
C PHE A 70 12.92 8.88 -4.30
N VAL A 71 12.07 9.20 -3.33
CA VAL A 71 11.22 8.25 -2.60
C VAL A 71 9.77 8.73 -2.65
N LEU A 72 8.85 7.81 -2.90
CA LEU A 72 7.40 8.00 -2.86
C LEU A 72 6.84 7.32 -1.60
N VAL A 73 5.91 7.97 -0.89
CA VAL A 73 5.21 7.40 0.28
C VAL A 73 3.70 7.49 0.06
N CYS A 74 3.03 6.35 -0.05
CA CYS A 74 1.64 6.22 -0.53
C CYS A 74 0.60 6.22 0.59
N GLY A 75 0.69 7.15 1.54
CA GLY A 75 -0.28 7.30 2.62
C GLY A 75 0.01 6.45 3.86
N ASP A 76 -0.79 6.70 4.88
CA ASP A 76 -0.71 6.11 6.22
C ASP A 76 0.70 6.23 6.81
N LEU A 77 1.15 7.49 6.85
CA LEU A 77 2.47 7.85 7.33
C LEU A 77 2.60 7.58 8.82
N THR A 78 1.51 7.81 9.57
CA THR A 78 1.46 7.65 11.03
C THR A 78 0.41 6.64 11.44
N LYS A 79 0.46 6.21 12.70
CA LYS A 79 -0.51 5.26 13.27
C LYS A 79 -1.94 5.80 13.17
N ASP A 80 -2.21 6.95 13.79
CA ASP A 80 -3.56 7.54 13.85
C ASP A 80 -3.53 9.07 13.78
N GLY A 81 -2.67 9.63 12.92
CA GLY A 81 -2.70 11.05 12.58
C GLY A 81 -2.25 11.96 13.73
N GLU A 82 -1.56 11.41 14.74
CA GLU A 82 -1.04 12.19 15.85
C GLU A 82 -0.08 13.27 15.31
N TYR A 83 -0.34 14.54 15.62
CA TYR A 83 0.46 15.66 15.11
C TYR A 83 1.95 15.50 15.40
N ILE A 84 2.28 15.02 16.60
CA ILE A 84 3.67 14.74 17.00
C ILE A 84 4.29 13.58 16.21
N CYS A 85 3.52 12.54 15.85
CA CYS A 85 4.02 11.46 15.00
C CYS A 85 4.36 11.99 13.61
N HIS A 86 3.52 12.86 13.03
CA HIS A 86 3.80 13.49 11.74
C HIS A 86 5.06 14.37 11.79
N GLN A 87 5.23 15.18 12.84
CA GLN A 87 6.44 15.98 13.02
C GLN A 87 7.72 15.12 13.08
N ARG A 88 7.68 14.00 13.81
CA ARG A 88 8.83 13.09 13.93
C ARG A 88 9.08 12.32 12.64
N PHE A 89 8.04 11.83 11.98
CA PHE A 89 8.16 11.20 10.67
C PHE A 89 8.79 12.14 9.63
N ALA A 90 8.35 13.40 9.59
CA ALA A 90 8.98 14.44 8.77
C ALA A 90 10.47 14.62 9.11
N ASN A 91 10.83 14.69 10.39
CA ASN A 91 12.24 14.76 10.79
C ASN A 91 13.06 13.56 10.28
N TYR A 92 12.50 12.35 10.33
CA TYR A 92 13.15 11.17 9.73
C TYR A 92 13.35 11.30 8.22
N MET A 93 12.35 11.82 7.48
CA MET A 93 12.49 12.06 6.04
C MET A 93 13.57 13.11 5.72
N SER A 94 13.88 14.01 6.67
CA SER A 94 14.95 14.99 6.50
C SER A 94 16.33 14.34 6.26
N GLU A 95 16.55 13.13 6.80
CA GLU A 95 17.79 12.37 6.64
C GLU A 95 18.05 11.98 5.18
N LEU A 96 17.00 11.70 4.40
CA LEU A 96 17.12 11.42 2.97
C LEU A 96 17.36 12.71 2.18
N THR A 97 16.65 13.78 2.54
CA THR A 97 16.80 15.07 1.85
C THR A 97 18.15 15.74 2.09
N SER A 98 18.75 15.53 3.26
CA SER A 98 20.08 16.09 3.60
C SER A 98 21.21 15.50 2.75
N ILE A 99 21.01 14.30 2.20
CA ILE A 99 21.93 13.65 1.24
C ILE A 99 21.49 13.83 -0.22
N GLY A 100 20.52 14.70 -0.49
CA GLY A 100 20.09 15.10 -1.84
C GLY A 100 19.01 14.23 -2.48
N LYS A 101 18.45 13.24 -1.78
CA LYS A 101 17.29 12.47 -2.28
C LYS A 101 16.01 13.29 -2.09
N LYS A 102 15.13 13.32 -3.09
CA LYS A 102 13.81 13.96 -2.94
C LYS A 102 12.84 12.98 -2.28
N VAL A 103 11.86 13.48 -1.53
CA VAL A 103 10.80 12.66 -0.94
C VAL A 103 9.46 13.28 -1.32
N TYR A 104 8.48 12.46 -1.68
CA TYR A 104 7.13 12.88 -2.03
C TYR A 104 6.13 12.03 -1.29
N VAL A 105 5.27 12.66 -0.50
CA VAL A 105 4.26 11.97 0.31
C VAL A 105 2.85 12.34 -0.14
N ILE A 106 1.90 11.44 0.08
CA ILE A 106 0.47 11.73 0.11
C ILE A 106 -0.13 11.17 1.40
N ASN A 107 -1.29 11.63 1.82
CA ASN A 107 -1.98 11.14 3.02
C ASN A 107 -2.68 9.79 2.77
N GLY A 108 -2.84 9.01 3.84
CA GLY A 108 -3.78 7.89 3.92
C GLY A 108 -4.94 8.17 4.87
N ASN A 109 -5.80 7.18 5.08
CA ASN A 109 -7.02 7.34 5.87
C ASN A 109 -6.75 7.53 7.37
N HIS A 110 -5.56 7.15 7.86
CA HIS A 110 -5.19 7.34 9.25
C HIS A 110 -4.59 8.72 9.56
N ASP A 111 -4.20 9.52 8.56
CA ASP A 111 -3.32 10.68 8.80
C ASP A 111 -4.07 11.98 9.20
N ILE A 112 -5.28 12.20 8.68
CA ILE A 112 -5.94 13.52 8.75
C ILE A 112 -7.22 13.48 9.59
N TYR A 113 -7.36 14.43 10.51
CA TYR A 113 -8.49 14.57 11.43
C TYR A 113 -8.89 13.25 12.11
N ASN A 114 -7.94 12.34 12.30
CA ASN A 114 -8.24 11.05 12.87
C ASN A 114 -8.64 11.22 14.35
N PRO A 115 -9.84 10.76 14.75
CA PRO A 115 -10.30 10.89 16.13
C PRO A 115 -9.62 9.90 17.08
N TYR A 116 -8.75 9.02 16.56
CA TYR A 116 -7.99 8.04 17.33
C TYR A 116 -6.55 8.44 17.64
N ALA A 117 -6.22 9.72 17.51
CA ALA A 117 -4.95 10.26 18.00
C ALA A 117 -4.91 10.23 19.54
N TYR A 118 -4.14 9.29 20.11
CA TYR A 118 -4.10 9.05 21.55
C TYR A 118 -2.68 8.83 22.08
N SER A 119 -2.49 9.17 23.35
CA SER A 119 -1.41 8.65 24.20
C SER A 119 -1.97 7.70 25.25
N TYR A 120 -1.10 6.84 25.78
CA TYR A 120 -1.44 5.74 26.67
C TYR A 120 -0.55 5.78 27.93
N SER A 121 -1.18 5.64 29.10
CA SER A 121 -0.49 5.54 30.39
C SER A 121 -1.29 4.69 31.36
N GLY A 122 -0.76 3.52 31.72
CA GLY A 122 -1.47 2.55 32.58
C GLY A 122 -2.80 2.13 31.94
N SER A 123 -3.90 2.35 32.65
CA SER A 123 -5.27 2.10 32.18
C SER A 123 -5.93 3.30 31.50
N THR A 124 -5.20 4.41 31.33
CA THR A 124 -5.75 5.65 30.74
C THR A 124 -5.30 5.83 29.31
N GLN A 125 -6.26 6.16 28.44
CA GLN A 125 -6.06 6.62 27.08
C GLN A 125 -6.44 8.11 27.00
N THR A 126 -5.52 8.97 26.56
CA THR A 126 -5.69 10.43 26.55
C THR A 126 -5.68 10.95 25.12
N ARG A 127 -6.74 11.64 24.69
CA ARG A 127 -6.78 12.27 23.34
C ARG A 127 -5.64 13.28 23.24
N ILE A 128 -4.92 13.24 22.14
CA ILE A 128 -3.90 14.23 21.80
C ILE A 128 -4.24 14.91 20.48
N GLN A 129 -3.50 15.96 20.13
CA GLN A 129 -3.72 16.70 18.90
C GLN A 129 -3.57 15.78 17.68
N ASN A 130 -4.62 15.73 16.84
CA ASN A 130 -4.55 15.14 15.51
C ASN A 130 -4.11 16.19 14.46
N THR A 131 -3.88 15.74 13.23
CA THR A 131 -3.31 16.59 12.17
C THR A 131 -4.40 17.09 11.24
N SER A 132 -4.44 18.41 10.99
CA SER A 132 -5.31 19.00 9.96
C SER A 132 -4.68 18.93 8.55
N PRO A 133 -5.44 19.11 7.46
CA PRO A 133 -4.87 19.25 6.11
C PRO A 133 -3.83 20.38 6.00
N SER A 134 -4.05 21.49 6.71
CA SER A 134 -3.10 22.61 6.75
C SER A 134 -1.82 22.25 7.50
N ASP A 135 -1.94 21.53 8.62
CA ASP A 135 -0.79 21.03 9.36
C ASP A 135 0.03 20.08 8.49
N PHE A 136 -0.64 19.14 7.82
CA PHE A 136 0.00 18.19 6.92
C PHE A 136 0.75 18.91 5.79
N LYS A 137 0.12 19.86 5.09
CA LYS A 137 0.80 20.68 4.06
C LYS A 137 2.01 21.44 4.60
N SER A 138 1.94 21.93 5.84
CA SER A 138 3.03 22.65 6.49
C SER A 138 4.19 21.73 6.87
N ILE A 139 3.89 20.63 7.59
CA ILE A 139 4.87 19.62 8.02
C ILE A 139 5.57 19.01 6.80
N TYR A 140 4.79 18.66 5.78
CA TYR A 140 5.30 18.00 4.58
C TYR A 140 5.67 18.97 3.46
N ARG A 141 5.78 20.27 3.73
CA ARG A 141 6.25 21.26 2.76
C ARG A 141 7.57 20.84 2.08
N PRO A 142 8.60 20.30 2.78
CA PRO A 142 9.82 19.85 2.13
C PRO A 142 9.67 18.57 1.29
N TYR A 143 8.55 17.86 1.42
CA TYR A 143 8.35 16.50 0.89
C TYR A 143 7.22 16.45 -0.14
N GLY A 144 7.21 17.41 -1.08
CA GLY A 144 6.30 17.49 -2.22
C GLY A 144 5.63 18.85 -2.36
N TYR A 145 4.92 19.32 -1.33
CA TYR A 145 4.08 20.52 -1.42
C TYR A 145 4.87 21.80 -1.72
N GLY A 146 6.11 21.93 -1.21
CA GLY A 146 6.97 23.07 -1.46
C GLY A 146 7.64 23.06 -2.84
N GLN A 147 7.67 21.90 -3.51
CA GLN A 147 8.20 21.74 -4.87
C GLN A 147 7.09 21.57 -5.92
N ALA A 148 5.83 21.62 -5.50
CA ALA A 148 4.70 21.36 -6.36
C ALA A 148 4.55 22.40 -7.46
N ILE A 149 4.35 21.94 -8.69
CA ILE A 149 4.07 22.78 -9.86
C ILE A 149 2.57 23.06 -10.02
N ALA A 150 1.73 22.28 -9.33
CA ALA A 150 0.31 22.49 -9.18
C ALA A 150 -0.16 21.87 -7.86
N VAL A 151 -1.10 22.52 -7.17
CA VAL A 151 -1.74 22.02 -5.95
C VAL A 151 -3.25 22.15 -6.13
N ASP A 152 -4.01 21.12 -5.77
CA ASP A 152 -5.46 21.21 -5.71
C ASP A 152 -5.86 22.12 -4.53
N PRO A 153 -6.61 23.20 -4.74
CA PRO A 153 -7.04 24.07 -3.66
C PRO A 153 -7.91 23.37 -2.62
N ASN A 154 -8.62 22.30 -3.01
CA ASN A 154 -9.66 21.66 -2.19
C ASN A 154 -9.26 20.28 -1.67
N SER A 155 -7.99 19.90 -1.77
CA SER A 155 -7.49 18.63 -1.23
C SER A 155 -6.00 18.70 -0.91
N LEU A 156 -5.44 17.57 -0.47
CA LEU A 156 -3.99 17.37 -0.34
C LEU A 156 -3.32 16.96 -1.67
N SER A 157 -4.03 16.93 -2.79
CA SER A 157 -3.47 16.54 -4.09
C SER A 157 -2.50 17.59 -4.65
N TYR A 158 -1.43 17.14 -5.30
CA TYR A 158 -0.44 18.02 -5.93
C TYR A 158 0.32 17.32 -7.08
N VAL A 159 1.08 18.10 -7.86
CA VAL A 159 1.93 17.61 -8.94
C VAL A 159 3.36 18.07 -8.73
N VAL A 160 4.32 17.16 -8.93
CA VAL A 160 5.76 17.46 -8.98
C VAL A 160 6.38 16.92 -10.26
N GLU A 161 7.52 17.48 -10.67
CA GLU A 161 8.35 16.99 -11.76
C GLU A 161 9.74 16.63 -11.19
N PRO A 162 9.93 15.42 -10.60
CA PRO A 162 11.19 15.05 -9.94
C PRO A 162 12.40 15.08 -10.86
N VAL A 163 12.18 14.74 -12.13
CA VAL A 163 13.17 14.78 -13.21
C VAL A 163 12.46 15.29 -14.46
N GLU A 164 13.20 15.94 -15.36
CA GLU A 164 12.62 16.48 -16.58
C GLU A 164 11.93 15.37 -17.39
N GLY A 165 10.67 15.60 -17.74
CA GLY A 165 9.87 14.66 -18.53
C GLY A 165 8.97 13.74 -17.71
N LEU A 166 9.21 13.58 -16.40
CA LEU A 166 8.41 12.74 -15.51
C LEU A 166 7.62 13.57 -14.51
N ARG A 167 6.29 13.49 -14.56
CA ARG A 167 5.42 14.05 -13.53
C ARG A 167 4.88 12.97 -12.61
N ILE A 168 4.82 13.29 -11.33
CA ILE A 168 4.08 12.52 -10.33
C ILE A 168 2.84 13.33 -9.95
N ILE A 169 1.67 12.72 -10.07
CA ILE A 169 0.42 13.26 -9.52
C ILE A 169 0.15 12.53 -8.21
N ALA A 170 0.28 13.24 -7.10
CA ALA A 170 -0.12 12.76 -5.79
C ALA A 170 -1.60 13.05 -5.57
N MET A 171 -2.39 12.00 -5.35
CA MET A 171 -3.85 12.04 -5.35
C MET A 171 -4.37 11.77 -3.93
N ASP A 172 -4.90 12.80 -3.30
CA ASP A 172 -5.63 12.66 -2.04
C ASP A 172 -6.88 11.84 -2.32
N SER A 173 -7.01 10.67 -1.70
CA SER A 173 -8.15 9.76 -1.87
C SER A 173 -9.02 9.67 -0.63
N CYS A 174 -8.64 10.33 0.45
CA CYS A 174 -9.23 10.12 1.76
C CYS A 174 -10.46 11.02 1.97
N ILE A 175 -11.35 10.57 2.84
CA ILE A 175 -12.57 11.26 3.26
C ILE A 175 -12.43 11.63 4.75
N TYR A 176 -11.61 12.65 5.05
CA TYR A 176 -11.33 13.02 6.45
C TYR A 176 -12.22 14.13 7.01
N ASP A 177 -12.92 14.91 6.16
CA ASP A 177 -13.82 15.98 6.65
C ASP A 177 -15.04 15.43 7.39
N SER A 178 -15.35 14.14 7.19
CA SER A 178 -16.41 13.40 7.86
C SER A 178 -15.92 12.58 9.06
N ASN A 179 -14.62 12.63 9.38
CA ASN A 179 -14.06 11.93 10.54
C ASN A 179 -14.61 12.57 11.83
N ASN A 180 -15.52 11.86 12.50
CA ASN A 180 -16.18 12.31 13.71
C ASN A 180 -15.77 11.47 14.93
N THR A 181 -16.53 10.45 15.28
CA THR A 181 -16.23 9.46 16.31
C THR A 181 -15.29 8.37 15.82
N VAL A 182 -15.33 8.04 14.52
CA VAL A 182 -14.51 7.01 13.88
C VAL A 182 -13.89 7.55 12.59
N PRO A 183 -12.64 7.18 12.24
CA PRO A 183 -12.09 7.51 10.93
C PRO A 183 -12.78 6.66 9.84
N LEU A 184 -13.00 7.25 8.66
CA LEU A 184 -13.49 6.52 7.50
C LEU A 184 -12.35 5.74 6.84
N THR A 185 -12.55 4.44 6.64
CA THR A 185 -11.60 3.55 5.94
C THR A 185 -11.68 3.68 4.42
N GLU A 186 -12.87 3.99 3.90
CA GLU A 186 -13.08 4.11 2.45
C GLU A 186 -12.55 5.43 1.87
N GLY A 187 -12.23 5.39 0.58
CA GLY A 187 -11.71 6.52 -0.16
C GLY A 187 -12.54 6.86 -1.39
N THR A 188 -12.40 8.07 -1.90
CA THR A 188 -13.03 8.48 -3.16
C THR A 188 -12.27 9.62 -3.83
N LEU A 189 -12.35 9.66 -5.16
CA LEU A 189 -11.98 10.85 -5.93
C LEU A 189 -13.25 11.59 -6.31
N ILE A 190 -13.70 12.52 -5.46
CA ILE A 190 -14.89 13.34 -5.74
C ILE A 190 -14.77 14.07 -7.08
N ALA A 191 -15.90 14.45 -7.66
CA ALA A 191 -15.98 15.00 -9.01
C ALA A 191 -14.99 16.16 -9.28
N ASP A 192 -14.89 17.12 -8.35
CA ASP A 192 -13.99 18.27 -8.49
C ASP A 192 -12.51 17.85 -8.47
N ARG A 193 -12.15 16.92 -7.57
CA ARG A 193 -10.79 16.38 -7.45
C ARG A 193 -10.41 15.59 -8.70
N LEU A 194 -11.30 14.71 -9.16
CA LEU A 194 -11.12 13.96 -10.41
C LEU A 194 -10.99 14.91 -11.61
N HIS A 195 -11.81 15.96 -11.67
CA HIS A 195 -11.70 16.98 -12.71
C HIS A 195 -10.35 17.70 -12.68
N TRP A 196 -9.86 18.08 -11.50
CA TRP A 196 -8.55 18.69 -11.33
C TRP A 196 -7.43 17.76 -11.81
N ILE A 197 -7.44 16.48 -11.42
CA ILE A 197 -6.45 15.47 -11.85
C ILE A 197 -6.45 15.36 -13.38
N LYS A 198 -7.63 15.26 -14.00
CA LYS A 198 -7.78 15.17 -15.47
C LYS A 198 -7.19 16.40 -16.18
N LYS A 199 -7.28 17.60 -15.58
CA LYS A 199 -6.65 18.81 -16.11
C LYS A 199 -5.12 18.69 -16.08
N GLN A 200 -4.54 18.14 -15.01
CA GLN A 200 -3.10 17.92 -14.91
C GLN A 200 -2.57 16.89 -15.91
N LEU A 201 -3.33 15.81 -16.14
CA LEU A 201 -3.02 14.82 -17.17
C LEU A 201 -3.02 15.43 -18.58
N LYS A 202 -4.03 16.25 -18.90
CA LYS A 202 -4.09 16.96 -20.19
C LYS A 202 -2.93 17.94 -20.37
N ASP A 203 -2.57 18.68 -19.32
CA ASP A 203 -1.41 19.58 -19.35
C ASP A 203 -0.11 18.79 -19.57
N ALA A 204 0.07 17.67 -18.88
CA ALA A 204 1.22 16.79 -19.03
C ALA A 204 1.33 16.25 -20.47
N ALA A 205 0.23 15.74 -21.02
CA ALA A 205 0.17 15.25 -22.39
C ALA A 205 0.51 16.33 -23.41
N SER A 206 -0.01 17.56 -23.24
CA SER A 206 0.29 18.69 -24.14
C SER A 206 1.78 19.09 -24.14
N LYS A 207 2.51 18.75 -23.08
CA LYS A 207 3.94 19.02 -22.88
C LYS A 207 4.82 17.79 -23.10
N GLY A 208 4.27 16.69 -23.60
CA GLY A 208 4.98 15.43 -23.83
C GLY A 208 5.57 14.82 -22.57
N LYS A 209 4.94 15.02 -21.41
CA LYS A 209 5.39 14.48 -20.12
C LYS A 209 4.78 13.11 -19.86
N THR A 210 5.59 12.19 -19.34
CA THR A 210 5.13 10.92 -18.77
C THR A 210 4.58 11.17 -17.37
N VAL A 211 3.51 10.45 -17.00
CA VAL A 211 2.85 10.60 -15.71
C VAL A 211 2.80 9.27 -14.96
N LEU A 212 3.11 9.33 -13.66
CA LEU A 212 2.83 8.30 -12.67
C LEU A 212 1.87 8.87 -11.61
N GLY A 213 0.99 8.05 -11.08
CA GLY A 213 0.14 8.40 -9.93
C GLY A 213 0.71 7.84 -8.63
N ILE A 214 0.51 8.56 -7.53
CA ILE A 214 0.56 7.99 -6.18
C ILE A 214 -0.74 8.30 -5.45
N MET A 215 -1.26 7.34 -4.70
CA MET A 215 -2.52 7.41 -3.96
C MET A 215 -2.46 6.41 -2.80
N HIS A 216 -3.35 6.53 -1.83
CA HIS A 216 -3.42 5.54 -0.76
C HIS A 216 -4.31 4.34 -1.12
N HIS A 217 -5.58 4.60 -1.47
CA HIS A 217 -6.55 3.56 -1.82
C HIS A 217 -6.28 2.93 -3.18
N GLY A 218 -6.70 1.67 -3.36
CA GLY A 218 -6.62 0.98 -4.64
C GLY A 218 -7.57 1.56 -5.71
N ILE A 219 -7.13 1.52 -6.97
CA ILE A 219 -7.88 1.91 -8.17
C ILE A 219 -8.19 0.71 -9.09
N VAL A 220 -7.52 -0.43 -8.86
CA VAL A 220 -7.85 -1.73 -9.47
C VAL A 220 -8.03 -2.78 -8.37
N PRO A 221 -9.05 -3.66 -8.44
CA PRO A 221 -9.16 -4.77 -7.52
C PRO A 221 -7.97 -5.74 -7.65
N HIS A 222 -7.27 -5.99 -6.55
CA HIS A 222 -6.12 -6.90 -6.49
C HIS A 222 -6.49 -8.39 -6.35
N PHE A 223 -7.76 -8.68 -6.06
CA PHE A 223 -8.34 -10.02 -6.14
C PHE A 223 -9.83 -9.91 -6.44
N SER A 224 -10.42 -10.96 -7.03
CA SER A 224 -11.78 -10.94 -7.59
C SER A 224 -12.87 -10.60 -6.57
N LEU A 225 -12.67 -10.97 -5.30
CA LEU A 225 -13.62 -10.73 -4.21
C LEU A 225 -13.35 -9.44 -3.43
N LYS A 226 -12.29 -8.68 -3.75
CA LYS A 226 -11.99 -7.39 -3.09
C LYS A 226 -13.18 -6.42 -3.16
N PRO A 227 -13.85 -6.23 -4.31
CA PRO A 227 -14.99 -5.31 -4.41
C PRO A 227 -16.21 -5.75 -3.59
N THR A 228 -16.33 -7.03 -3.25
CA THR A 228 -17.48 -7.57 -2.52
C THR A 228 -17.26 -7.51 -1.01
N TYR A 229 -16.09 -7.94 -0.53
CA TYR A 229 -15.85 -8.13 0.90
C TYR A 229 -14.86 -7.14 1.52
N PHE A 230 -14.14 -6.39 0.69
CA PHE A 230 -13.08 -5.45 1.10
C PHE A 230 -13.14 -4.15 0.29
N SER A 231 -14.37 -3.70 0.00
CA SER A 231 -14.63 -2.56 -0.88
C SER A 231 -14.03 -1.25 -0.38
N GLU A 232 -13.90 -1.09 0.94
CA GLU A 232 -13.33 0.07 1.62
C GLU A 232 -11.83 0.26 1.34
N TYR A 233 -11.15 -0.77 0.82
CA TYR A 233 -9.75 -0.68 0.42
C TYR A 233 -9.56 -0.16 -1.01
N LEU A 234 -10.66 0.03 -1.73
CA LEU A 234 -10.69 0.64 -3.06
C LEU A 234 -11.28 2.04 -2.97
N LEU A 235 -11.01 2.87 -3.99
CA LEU A 235 -11.85 4.02 -4.25
C LEU A 235 -13.29 3.56 -4.45
N THR A 236 -14.27 4.20 -3.81
CA THR A 236 -15.70 3.92 -4.05
C THR A 236 -16.09 4.12 -5.52
N ASN A 237 -15.38 4.97 -6.25
CA ASN A 237 -15.54 5.19 -7.69
C ASN A 237 -14.37 4.65 -8.54
N TYR A 238 -13.69 3.59 -8.10
CA TYR A 238 -12.51 3.03 -8.77
C TYR A 238 -12.73 2.74 -10.26
N GLU A 239 -13.90 2.24 -10.66
CA GLU A 239 -14.19 1.95 -12.07
C GLU A 239 -14.17 3.18 -12.97
N GLN A 240 -14.81 4.26 -12.50
CA GLN A 240 -14.85 5.53 -13.19
C GLN A 240 -13.45 6.14 -13.24
N ALA A 241 -12.77 6.22 -12.10
CA ALA A 241 -11.44 6.78 -11.99
C ALA A 241 -10.46 6.03 -12.90
N ALA A 242 -10.43 4.70 -12.85
CA ALA A 242 -9.54 3.89 -13.68
C ALA A 242 -9.74 4.14 -15.17
N LYS A 243 -11.00 4.18 -15.62
CA LYS A 243 -11.34 4.44 -17.03
C LYS A 243 -10.96 5.86 -17.47
N GLU A 244 -11.31 6.86 -16.68
CA GLU A 244 -11.11 8.27 -17.07
C GLU A 244 -9.65 8.69 -17.01
N LEU A 245 -8.89 8.24 -16.00
CA LEU A 245 -7.48 8.56 -15.86
C LEU A 245 -6.63 7.84 -16.92
N SER A 246 -6.89 6.55 -17.17
CA SER A 246 -6.17 5.80 -18.22
C SER A 246 -6.42 6.34 -19.63
N SER A 247 -7.65 6.79 -19.90
CA SER A 247 -7.99 7.44 -21.18
C SER A 247 -7.26 8.77 -21.41
N LEU A 248 -6.67 9.35 -20.36
CA LEU A 248 -5.86 10.57 -20.44
C LEU A 248 -4.36 10.31 -20.26
N GLY A 249 -3.93 9.05 -20.34
CA GLY A 249 -2.53 8.66 -20.37
C GLY A 249 -1.93 8.25 -19.02
N MET A 250 -2.71 8.16 -17.94
CA MET A 250 -2.25 7.54 -16.70
C MET A 250 -2.16 6.03 -16.88
N LYS A 251 -0.96 5.46 -16.77
CA LYS A 251 -0.74 4.02 -16.98
C LYS A 251 -0.47 3.25 -15.70
N VAL A 252 0.09 3.93 -14.71
CA VAL A 252 0.56 3.32 -13.46
C VAL A 252 0.18 4.21 -12.28
N VAL A 253 -0.37 3.62 -11.23
CA VAL A 253 -0.60 4.24 -9.93
C VAL A 253 0.05 3.37 -8.87
N PHE A 254 0.84 3.97 -7.98
CA PHE A 254 1.33 3.30 -6.78
C PHE A 254 0.37 3.55 -5.61
N THR A 255 0.03 2.48 -4.90
CA THR A 255 -0.98 2.45 -3.82
C THR A 255 -0.48 1.68 -2.60
N GLY A 256 -1.33 1.60 -1.57
CA GLY A 256 -1.11 0.84 -0.33
C GLY A 256 -2.44 0.42 0.28
N HIS A 257 -2.66 0.75 1.56
CA HIS A 257 -3.93 0.58 2.31
C HIS A 257 -4.29 -0.85 2.69
N PHE A 258 -4.26 -1.81 1.74
CA PHE A 258 -4.54 -3.22 2.06
C PHE A 258 -3.37 -3.92 2.78
N HIS A 259 -2.18 -3.31 2.74
CA HIS A 259 -0.90 -3.82 3.25
C HIS A 259 -0.30 -5.00 2.46
N ALA A 260 -0.90 -5.39 1.33
CA ALA A 260 -0.36 -6.46 0.51
C ALA A 260 0.71 -5.97 -0.48
N GLN A 261 1.62 -6.87 -0.83
CA GLN A 261 2.61 -6.62 -1.87
C GLN A 261 2.08 -7.19 -3.18
N ASN A 262 1.24 -6.43 -3.90
CA ASN A 262 0.53 -6.97 -5.06
C ASN A 262 0.50 -6.00 -6.27
N ILE A 263 0.42 -6.53 -7.49
CA ILE A 263 0.28 -5.78 -8.74
C ILE A 263 -0.95 -6.26 -9.50
N ALA A 264 -1.87 -5.33 -9.76
CA ALA A 264 -3.10 -5.60 -10.50
C ALA A 264 -3.16 -4.78 -11.80
N GLU A 265 -3.76 -5.35 -12.85
CA GLU A 265 -3.99 -4.65 -14.11
C GLU A 265 -5.48 -4.61 -14.46
N LYS A 266 -5.93 -3.49 -15.02
CA LYS A 266 -7.25 -3.35 -15.63
C LYS A 266 -7.09 -2.97 -17.10
N ILE A 267 -7.52 -3.87 -17.99
CA ILE A 267 -7.65 -3.57 -19.41
C ILE A 267 -8.97 -2.81 -19.63
N ILE A 268 -8.88 -1.64 -20.26
CA ILE A 268 -10.01 -0.80 -20.61
C ILE A 268 -10.31 -1.03 -22.10
N SER A 269 -11.43 -1.70 -22.39
CA SER A 269 -11.77 -2.23 -23.72
C SER A 269 -11.81 -1.18 -24.84
N VAL A 270 -11.97 0.10 -24.49
CA VAL A 270 -11.93 1.20 -25.45
C VAL A 270 -10.47 1.58 -25.72
N ASN A 271 -10.02 1.43 -26.96
CA ASN A 271 -8.69 1.81 -27.48
C ASN A 271 -7.49 1.00 -26.94
N ASN A 272 -7.71 -0.20 -26.36
CA ASN A 272 -6.66 -1.00 -25.71
C ASN A 272 -5.89 -0.22 -24.63
N ASN A 273 -6.57 0.71 -23.95
CA ASN A 273 -6.00 1.39 -22.79
C ASN A 273 -5.91 0.42 -21.61
N TYR A 274 -5.03 0.71 -20.67
CA TYR A 274 -4.88 -0.08 -19.46
C TYR A 274 -4.49 0.82 -18.29
N LEU A 275 -4.67 0.30 -17.08
CA LEU A 275 -4.15 0.89 -15.86
C LEU A 275 -3.55 -0.22 -15.00
N ILE A 276 -2.36 0.01 -14.47
CA ILE A 276 -1.69 -0.88 -13.52
C ILE A 276 -1.69 -0.21 -12.16
N ASP A 277 -2.19 -0.94 -11.17
CA ASP A 277 -2.15 -0.59 -9.76
C ASP A 277 -1.03 -1.38 -9.09
N ILE A 278 -0.09 -0.69 -8.45
CA ILE A 278 1.06 -1.28 -7.78
C ILE A 278 0.93 -1.00 -6.29
N GLU A 279 0.35 -1.94 -5.58
CA GLU A 279 0.17 -1.91 -4.13
C GLU A 279 1.51 -2.26 -3.47
N THR A 280 1.96 -1.41 -2.55
CA THR A 280 3.16 -1.67 -1.74
C THR A 280 2.72 -2.04 -0.34
N GLY A 281 3.23 -3.17 0.16
CA GLY A 281 2.90 -3.66 1.48
C GLY A 281 3.42 -2.75 2.60
N SER A 282 2.85 -2.91 3.79
CA SER A 282 3.13 -2.04 4.93
C SER A 282 4.50 -2.32 5.56
N LEU A 283 5.18 -1.24 6.01
CA LEU A 283 6.41 -1.38 6.79
C LEU A 283 6.18 -1.94 8.20
N VAL A 284 4.94 -2.08 8.67
CA VAL A 284 4.67 -2.56 10.05
C VAL A 284 3.92 -3.89 10.09
N THR A 285 3.82 -4.60 8.96
CA THR A 285 3.35 -5.98 8.89
C THR A 285 4.31 -6.82 8.07
N TYR A 286 4.38 -8.14 8.32
CA TYR A 286 5.18 -9.05 7.50
C TYR A 286 4.80 -8.93 6.01
N PRO A 287 5.76 -8.86 5.06
CA PRO A 287 7.20 -9.09 5.21
C PRO A 287 8.05 -7.81 5.41
N VAL A 288 7.43 -6.69 5.77
CA VAL A 288 8.07 -5.37 5.88
C VAL A 288 8.75 -4.96 4.56
N PRO A 289 7.97 -4.86 3.44
CA PRO A 289 8.54 -4.64 2.12
C PRO A 289 8.68 -3.15 1.79
N TYR A 290 9.53 -2.86 0.81
CA TYR A 290 9.48 -1.64 0.01
C TYR A 290 9.81 -1.97 -1.44
N ARG A 291 9.43 -1.11 -2.39
CA ARG A 291 9.76 -1.31 -3.81
C ARG A 291 10.92 -0.42 -4.24
N MET A 292 11.85 -0.99 -4.99
CA MET A 292 12.79 -0.26 -5.85
C MET A 292 12.24 -0.29 -7.28
N VAL A 293 12.27 0.86 -7.93
CA VAL A 293 11.73 1.05 -9.27
C VAL A 293 12.75 1.74 -10.15
N GLU A 294 13.00 1.17 -11.33
CA GLU A 294 13.86 1.72 -12.36
C GLU A 294 13.06 1.94 -13.64
N MET A 295 12.96 3.19 -14.06
CA MET A 295 12.32 3.60 -15.29
C MET A 295 13.38 3.91 -16.33
N THR A 296 13.23 3.33 -17.52
CA THR A 296 14.16 3.59 -18.62
C THR A 296 14.12 5.05 -19.05
N SER A 297 15.24 5.58 -19.53
CA SER A 297 15.36 6.99 -19.91
C SER A 297 14.40 7.45 -21.01
N ASP A 298 13.82 6.52 -21.77
CA ASP A 298 12.80 6.78 -22.80
C ASP A 298 11.36 6.68 -22.27
N PHE A 299 11.20 6.43 -20.96
CA PHE A 299 9.92 6.28 -20.26
C PHE A 299 9.05 5.12 -20.76
N LYS A 300 9.64 4.12 -21.44
CA LYS A 300 8.87 3.00 -22.02
C LYS A 300 8.86 1.76 -21.15
N LYS A 301 9.79 1.60 -20.21
CA LYS A 301 9.83 0.42 -19.35
C LYS A 301 9.93 0.80 -17.88
N LEU A 302 9.30 -0.02 -17.05
CA LEU A 302 9.33 0.08 -15.60
C LEU A 302 9.78 -1.26 -15.02
N GLU A 303 10.96 -1.29 -14.43
CA GLU A 303 11.51 -2.44 -13.72
C GLU A 303 11.23 -2.26 -12.23
N ILE A 304 10.54 -3.22 -11.62
CA ILE A 304 10.14 -3.19 -10.23
C ILE A 304 10.78 -4.37 -9.53
N THR A 305 11.37 -4.12 -8.37
CA THR A 305 11.89 -5.16 -7.48
C THR A 305 11.51 -4.83 -6.05
N SER A 306 10.94 -5.80 -5.35
CA SER A 306 10.56 -5.69 -3.96
C SER A 306 11.73 -6.11 -3.07
N ALA A 307 12.05 -5.28 -2.10
CA ALA A 307 13.04 -5.53 -1.07
C ALA A 307 12.33 -5.65 0.28
N LYS A 308 12.98 -6.32 1.24
CA LYS A 308 12.45 -6.53 2.60
C LYS A 308 13.46 -5.98 3.60
N ILE A 309 12.97 -5.44 4.71
CA ILE A 309 13.84 -5.10 5.83
C ILE A 309 14.22 -6.39 6.56
N LEU A 310 15.47 -6.80 6.43
CA LEU A 310 15.95 -8.06 7.01
C LEU A 310 16.34 -7.94 8.49
N ASN A 311 16.60 -6.73 8.97
CA ASN A 311 16.99 -6.47 10.35
C ASN A 311 16.47 -5.10 10.80
N ALA A 312 15.92 -5.03 12.01
CA ALA A 312 15.60 -3.79 12.72
C ALA A 312 16.09 -3.90 14.16
N ASN A 313 16.54 -2.77 14.73
CA ASN A 313 17.01 -2.73 16.11
C ASN A 313 15.82 -2.70 17.09
N CYS A 314 15.09 -3.80 17.15
CA CYS A 314 13.96 -4.01 18.06
C CYS A 314 14.13 -5.31 18.86
N ASN A 315 13.32 -5.48 19.89
CA ASN A 315 13.35 -6.70 20.70
C ASN A 315 12.57 -7.82 20.03
N THR A 316 13.28 -8.71 19.33
CA THR A 316 12.72 -9.90 18.67
C THR A 316 12.87 -11.17 19.54
N GLY A 317 13.33 -11.03 20.79
CA GLY A 317 13.70 -12.15 21.64
C GLY A 317 14.89 -12.92 21.07
N VAL A 318 14.66 -14.17 20.65
CA VAL A 318 15.68 -15.07 20.08
C VAL A 318 15.53 -15.26 18.57
N LEU A 319 14.46 -14.70 17.98
CA LEU A 319 14.14 -14.87 16.57
C LEU A 319 14.90 -13.84 15.73
N ASP A 320 15.25 -14.20 14.49
CA ASP A 320 15.61 -13.20 13.51
C ASP A 320 14.40 -12.31 13.18
N PHE A 321 14.66 -11.13 12.65
CA PHE A 321 13.61 -10.12 12.48
C PHE A 321 12.47 -10.56 11.53
N GLN A 322 12.76 -11.31 10.47
CA GLN A 322 11.73 -11.75 9.52
C GLN A 322 10.88 -12.89 10.10
N THR A 323 11.49 -13.81 10.85
CA THR A 323 10.74 -14.82 11.61
C THR A 323 9.85 -14.16 12.67
N TYR A 324 10.38 -13.20 13.44
CA TYR A 324 9.59 -12.42 14.40
C TYR A 324 8.41 -11.71 13.73
N ALA A 325 8.65 -10.96 12.66
CA ALA A 325 7.60 -10.22 11.96
C ALA A 325 6.51 -11.15 11.41
N SER A 326 6.91 -12.31 10.85
CA SER A 326 6.00 -13.34 10.37
C SER A 326 5.14 -13.89 11.50
N GLU A 327 5.74 -14.34 12.60
CA GLU A 327 5.02 -14.89 13.75
C GLU A 327 4.09 -13.86 14.40
N PHE A 328 4.56 -12.61 14.57
CA PHE A 328 3.74 -11.52 15.09
C PHE A 328 2.51 -11.28 14.20
N THR A 329 2.72 -11.13 12.89
CA THR A 329 1.63 -10.86 11.94
C THR A 329 0.68 -12.04 11.86
N ALA A 330 1.20 -13.27 11.85
CA ALA A 330 0.42 -14.52 11.86
C ALA A 330 -0.50 -14.59 13.08
N GLN A 331 0.06 -14.33 14.27
CA GLN A 331 -0.69 -14.32 15.52
C GLN A 331 -1.79 -13.27 15.49
N LYS A 332 -1.50 -12.06 15.02
CA LYS A 332 -2.50 -10.98 14.95
C LYS A 332 -3.63 -11.26 13.96
N ILE A 333 -3.31 -11.81 12.79
CA ILE A 333 -4.35 -12.26 11.84
C ILE A 333 -5.21 -13.36 12.49
N LYS A 334 -4.58 -14.31 13.19
CA LYS A 334 -5.30 -15.40 13.87
C LYS A 334 -6.23 -14.90 14.97
N GLU A 335 -5.77 -13.96 15.80
CA GLU A 335 -6.56 -13.31 16.86
C GLU A 335 -7.79 -12.59 16.28
N GLN A 336 -7.67 -12.03 15.07
CA GLN A 336 -8.73 -11.28 14.41
C GLN A 336 -9.63 -12.14 13.50
N PHE A 337 -9.26 -13.38 13.21
CA PHE A 337 -9.95 -14.26 12.25
C PHE A 337 -11.46 -14.31 12.49
N VAL A 338 -11.89 -14.55 13.74
CA VAL A 338 -13.30 -14.72 14.07
C VAL A 338 -14.11 -13.46 13.76
N GLN A 339 -13.56 -12.28 14.10
CA GLN A 339 -14.25 -11.01 13.86
C GLN A 339 -14.28 -10.68 12.37
N GLN A 340 -13.15 -10.79 11.68
CA GLN A 340 -13.05 -10.47 10.25
C GLN A 340 -13.92 -11.41 9.42
N PHE A 341 -13.85 -12.71 9.69
CA PHE A 341 -14.64 -13.68 8.95
C PHE A 341 -16.14 -13.56 9.25
N ALA A 342 -16.54 -13.19 10.48
CA ALA A 342 -17.94 -12.89 10.78
C ALA A 342 -18.48 -11.71 9.93
N VAL A 343 -17.68 -10.66 9.70
CA VAL A 343 -18.06 -9.55 8.82
C VAL A 343 -18.26 -10.03 7.38
N ILE A 344 -17.34 -10.86 6.87
CA ILE A 344 -17.44 -11.47 5.53
C ILE A 344 -18.71 -12.33 5.43
N LEU A 345 -19.01 -13.14 6.45
CA LEU A 345 -20.23 -13.97 6.49
C LEU A 345 -21.50 -13.11 6.46
N MET A 346 -21.54 -12.00 7.21
CA MET A 346 -22.68 -11.08 7.22
C MET A 346 -22.87 -10.39 5.86
N GLN A 347 -21.78 -10.06 5.16
CA GLN A 347 -21.84 -9.49 3.81
C GLN A 347 -22.33 -10.53 2.79
N ALA A 348 -21.88 -11.78 2.91
CA ALA A 348 -22.30 -12.87 2.03
C ALA A 348 -23.73 -13.35 2.30
N GLN A 349 -24.19 -13.25 3.56
CA GLN A 349 -25.49 -13.71 4.03
C GLN A 349 -26.16 -12.60 4.87
N PRO A 350 -26.88 -11.66 4.23
CA PRO A 350 -27.43 -10.47 4.90
C PRO A 350 -28.40 -10.73 6.06
N ASP A 351 -28.98 -11.94 6.10
CA ASP A 351 -29.90 -12.36 7.17
C ASP A 351 -29.18 -12.82 8.46
N LEU A 352 -27.85 -12.99 8.44
CA LEU A 352 -27.08 -13.37 9.61
C LEU A 352 -26.93 -12.21 10.60
N THR A 353 -27.29 -12.46 11.86
CA THR A 353 -26.92 -11.55 12.95
C THR A 353 -25.43 -11.68 13.26
N LEU A 354 -24.83 -10.61 13.82
CA LEU A 354 -23.42 -10.63 14.24
C LEU A 354 -23.12 -11.78 15.22
N ALA A 355 -24.03 -12.08 16.16
CA ALA A 355 -23.85 -13.16 17.11
C ALA A 355 -23.76 -14.54 16.42
N GLN A 356 -24.64 -14.80 15.44
CA GLN A 356 -24.60 -16.04 14.66
C GLN A 356 -23.34 -16.12 13.80
N ALA A 357 -22.96 -15.01 13.14
CA ALA A 357 -21.75 -14.96 12.33
C ALA A 357 -20.47 -15.22 13.14
N LEU A 358 -20.37 -14.65 14.35
CA LEU A 358 -19.27 -14.91 15.28
C LEU A 358 -19.23 -16.37 15.73
N GLU A 359 -20.39 -16.97 16.04
CA GLU A 359 -20.48 -18.38 16.41
C GLU A 359 -20.04 -19.31 15.27
N PHE A 360 -20.48 -19.03 14.04
CA PHE A 360 -20.06 -19.79 12.86
C PHE A 360 -18.56 -19.63 12.59
N ALA A 361 -18.04 -18.41 12.64
CA ALA A 361 -16.62 -18.14 12.43
C ALA A 361 -15.76 -18.84 13.50
N ALA A 362 -16.16 -18.80 14.77
CA ALA A 362 -15.46 -19.49 15.86
C ALA A 362 -15.51 -21.02 15.72
N SER A 363 -16.66 -21.57 15.34
CA SER A 363 -16.81 -23.01 15.08
C SER A 363 -15.90 -23.44 13.93
N LEU A 364 -15.88 -22.69 12.82
CA LEU A 364 -15.07 -23.00 11.66
C LEU A 364 -13.57 -22.89 11.96
N ALA A 365 -13.15 -21.85 12.69
CA ALA A 365 -11.74 -21.58 13.02
C ALA A 365 -10.98 -22.80 13.59
N ALA A 366 -11.66 -23.57 14.44
CA ALA A 366 -11.10 -24.72 15.14
C ALA A 366 -11.15 -26.03 14.35
N GLN A 367 -11.91 -26.08 13.24
CA GLN A 367 -12.01 -27.29 12.42
C GLN A 367 -10.66 -27.61 11.79
N GLN A 368 -10.37 -28.91 11.66
CA GLN A 368 -9.14 -29.39 11.05
C GLN A 368 -9.40 -30.01 9.68
N ILE A 369 -8.59 -29.61 8.71
CA ILE A 369 -8.54 -30.20 7.38
C ILE A 369 -7.10 -30.66 7.17
N ASN A 370 -6.86 -31.95 6.92
CA ASN A 370 -5.50 -32.49 6.74
C ASN A 370 -4.50 -32.08 7.85
N LYS A 371 -4.96 -32.03 9.11
CA LYS A 371 -4.19 -31.64 10.31
C LYS A 371 -3.81 -30.15 10.42
N ILE A 372 -4.25 -29.28 9.50
CA ILE A 372 -4.17 -27.83 9.66
C ILE A 372 -5.54 -27.30 10.11
N THR A 373 -5.56 -26.32 11.03
CA THR A 373 -6.83 -25.68 11.40
C THR A 373 -7.27 -24.72 10.29
N VAL A 374 -8.57 -24.48 10.16
CA VAL A 374 -9.07 -23.51 9.18
C VAL A 374 -8.51 -22.11 9.44
N SER A 375 -8.37 -21.70 10.71
CA SER A 375 -7.73 -20.42 11.04
C SER A 375 -6.27 -20.36 10.59
N ASP A 376 -5.49 -21.44 10.75
CA ASP A 376 -4.11 -21.50 10.24
C ASP A 376 -4.05 -21.48 8.71
N LEU A 377 -5.01 -22.13 8.05
CA LEU A 377 -5.14 -22.10 6.59
C LEU A 377 -5.37 -20.68 6.07
N PHE A 378 -6.26 -19.94 6.73
CA PHE A 378 -6.52 -18.52 6.43
C PHE A 378 -5.30 -17.65 6.69
N VAL A 379 -4.65 -17.81 7.84
CA VAL A 379 -3.44 -17.05 8.20
C VAL A 379 -2.34 -17.27 7.16
N ASN A 380 -2.10 -18.51 6.76
CA ASN A 380 -1.09 -18.83 5.75
C ASN A 380 -1.39 -18.19 4.40
N ALA A 381 -2.66 -18.19 3.97
CA ALA A 381 -3.07 -17.53 2.74
C ALA A 381 -2.89 -16.00 2.81
N MET A 382 -3.24 -15.37 3.92
CA MET A 382 -3.06 -13.93 4.13
C MET A 382 -1.58 -13.53 4.18
N LEU A 383 -0.72 -14.30 4.85
CA LEU A 383 0.73 -14.04 4.86
C LEU A 383 1.35 -14.21 3.48
N ALA A 384 0.90 -15.21 2.71
CA ALA A 384 1.31 -15.37 1.32
C ALA A 384 0.89 -14.14 0.50
N HIS A 385 -0.33 -13.63 0.72
CA HIS A 385 -0.81 -12.45 0.02
C HIS A 385 -0.04 -11.17 0.39
N TYR A 386 0.30 -10.99 1.67
CA TYR A 386 1.15 -9.86 2.08
C TYR A 386 2.56 -9.94 1.51
N GLN A 387 3.04 -11.15 1.27
CA GLN A 387 4.33 -11.39 0.65
C GLN A 387 4.31 -11.18 -0.88
N GLY A 388 3.16 -11.35 -1.53
CA GLY A 388 3.02 -11.39 -2.99
C GLY A 388 3.56 -12.67 -3.63
N ASP A 389 3.24 -12.85 -4.92
CA ASP A 389 3.52 -14.05 -5.73
C ASP A 389 2.89 -15.33 -5.14
N GLU A 390 1.62 -15.25 -4.75
CA GLU A 390 0.85 -16.29 -4.08
C GLU A 390 0.80 -17.57 -4.92
N LYS A 391 1.47 -18.62 -4.44
CA LYS A 391 1.52 -19.92 -5.11
C LYS A 391 1.25 -21.03 -4.11
N PRO A 392 -0.03 -21.22 -3.69
CA PRO A 392 -0.38 -22.36 -2.85
C PRO A 392 -0.02 -23.65 -3.60
N ASP A 393 0.60 -24.59 -2.87
CA ASP A 393 0.94 -25.91 -3.40
C ASP A 393 -0.32 -26.71 -3.78
N ALA A 394 -0.14 -27.79 -4.54
CA ALA A 394 -1.26 -28.56 -5.06
C ALA A 394 -2.19 -29.12 -3.95
N PRO A 395 -1.68 -29.67 -2.83
CA PRO A 395 -2.53 -30.07 -1.70
C PRO A 395 -3.32 -28.91 -1.08
N THR A 396 -2.69 -27.77 -0.84
CA THR A 396 -3.35 -26.59 -0.26
C THR A 396 -4.42 -26.05 -1.19
N ARG A 397 -4.12 -25.97 -2.49
CA ARG A 397 -5.10 -25.55 -3.50
C ARG A 397 -6.30 -26.50 -3.59
N ALA A 398 -6.07 -27.81 -3.47
CA ALA A 398 -7.16 -28.78 -3.44
C ALA A 398 -8.07 -28.60 -2.21
N ILE A 399 -7.51 -28.21 -1.06
CA ILE A 399 -8.29 -27.82 0.13
C ILE A 399 -9.15 -26.59 -0.19
N TYR A 400 -8.58 -25.54 -0.77
CA TYR A 400 -9.33 -24.33 -1.14
C TYR A 400 -10.49 -24.65 -2.08
N GLN A 401 -10.24 -25.48 -3.11
CA GLN A 401 -11.28 -25.92 -4.05
C GLN A 401 -12.37 -26.76 -3.39
N THR A 402 -12.01 -27.63 -2.45
CA THR A 402 -12.97 -28.43 -1.68
C THR A 402 -13.86 -27.54 -0.82
N LEU A 403 -13.27 -26.56 -0.13
CA LEU A 403 -14.02 -25.55 0.63
C LEU A 403 -14.95 -24.76 -0.28
N ALA A 404 -14.46 -24.26 -1.41
CA ALA A 404 -15.23 -23.46 -2.37
C ALA A 404 -16.37 -24.24 -3.05
N SER A 405 -16.28 -25.58 -3.08
CA SER A 405 -17.32 -26.46 -3.62
C SER A 405 -18.21 -27.06 -2.52
N SER A 406 -18.04 -26.63 -1.27
CA SER A 406 -18.82 -27.14 -0.14
C SER A 406 -20.30 -26.79 -0.27
N THR A 407 -21.17 -27.68 0.17
CA THR A 407 -22.62 -27.41 0.32
C THR A 407 -22.92 -26.57 1.56
N ASP A 408 -21.97 -26.43 2.48
CA ASP A 408 -22.05 -25.49 3.61
C ASP A 408 -21.67 -24.08 3.11
N PRO A 409 -22.60 -23.10 3.12
CA PRO A 409 -22.35 -21.74 2.63
C PRO A 409 -21.17 -21.03 3.33
N ASN A 410 -20.93 -21.31 4.61
CA ASN A 410 -19.84 -20.69 5.36
C ASN A 410 -18.48 -21.21 4.89
N CYS A 411 -18.39 -22.52 4.64
CA CYS A 411 -17.20 -23.14 4.06
C CYS A 411 -16.97 -22.68 2.62
N GLN A 412 -18.05 -22.54 1.85
CA GLN A 412 -18.01 -22.04 0.48
C GLN A 412 -17.41 -20.64 0.40
N VAL A 413 -17.94 -19.69 1.17
CA VAL A 413 -17.45 -18.30 1.21
C VAL A 413 -15.97 -18.24 1.57
N LEU A 414 -15.53 -19.03 2.55
CA LEU A 414 -14.11 -19.12 2.89
C LEU A 414 -13.27 -19.65 1.72
N GLY A 415 -13.69 -20.76 1.10
CA GLY A 415 -12.94 -21.36 0.00
C GLY A 415 -12.82 -20.43 -1.20
N GLU A 416 -13.91 -19.73 -1.54
CA GLU A 416 -13.92 -18.73 -2.61
C GLU A 416 -12.97 -17.57 -2.29
N PHE A 417 -12.96 -17.08 -1.05
CA PHE A 417 -12.01 -16.08 -0.58
C PHE A 417 -10.55 -16.56 -0.74
N LEU A 418 -10.22 -17.75 -0.23
CA LEU A 418 -8.87 -18.31 -0.30
C LEU A 418 -8.39 -18.53 -1.74
N LEU A 419 -9.29 -18.93 -2.64
CA LEU A 419 -8.98 -19.03 -4.07
C LEU A 419 -8.76 -17.67 -4.73
N SER A 420 -9.50 -16.64 -4.30
CA SER A 420 -9.40 -15.31 -4.90
C SER A 420 -8.06 -14.63 -4.64
N LEU A 421 -7.42 -14.88 -3.48
CA LEU A 421 -6.14 -14.28 -3.11
C LEU A 421 -4.98 -14.65 -4.06
N GLY A 422 -5.05 -15.80 -4.74
CA GLY A 422 -4.04 -16.24 -5.71
C GLY A 422 -4.50 -16.18 -7.17
N ALA A 423 -5.56 -15.43 -7.45
CA ALA A 423 -6.17 -15.28 -8.77
C ALA A 423 -6.06 -13.83 -9.26
N ASP A 424 -4.84 -13.29 -9.22
CA ASP A 424 -4.52 -11.92 -9.59
C ASP A 424 -3.89 -11.83 -11.00
N SER A 425 -3.23 -10.71 -11.32
CA SER A 425 -2.84 -10.35 -12.69
C SER A 425 -1.80 -11.29 -13.33
N TYR A 426 -1.54 -11.15 -14.63
CA TYR A 426 -0.42 -11.86 -15.28
C TYR A 426 0.97 -11.33 -14.87
N LEU A 427 1.04 -10.28 -14.05
CA LEU A 427 2.28 -9.66 -13.62
C LEU A 427 2.71 -10.29 -12.30
N ALA A 428 4.00 -10.59 -12.17
CA ALA A 428 4.56 -10.99 -10.88
C ALA A 428 4.56 -9.79 -9.92
N ASP A 429 4.30 -10.05 -8.65
CA ASP A 429 4.16 -9.00 -7.65
C ASP A 429 5.49 -8.43 -7.22
N ASN A 430 6.47 -9.30 -6.97
CA ASN A 430 7.71 -8.85 -6.35
C ASN A 430 8.72 -8.33 -7.35
N THR A 431 8.88 -9.02 -8.49
CA THR A 431 9.87 -8.67 -9.52
C THR A 431 9.25 -8.74 -10.90
N VAL A 432 9.11 -7.60 -11.56
CA VAL A 432 8.52 -7.51 -12.89
C VAL A 432 9.13 -6.38 -13.70
N THR A 433 9.29 -6.60 -14.99
CA THR A 433 9.58 -5.55 -15.98
C THR A 433 8.32 -5.31 -16.80
N ILE A 434 7.77 -4.11 -16.76
CA ILE A 434 6.55 -3.73 -17.47
C ILE A 434 6.92 -2.89 -18.69
N ASP A 435 6.42 -3.26 -19.87
CA ASP A 435 6.45 -2.40 -21.06
C ASP A 435 5.26 -1.43 -21.02
N LEU A 436 5.53 -0.16 -20.72
CA LEU A 436 4.52 0.89 -20.63
C LEU A 436 3.89 1.25 -21.98
N THR A 437 4.37 0.72 -23.10
CA THR A 437 3.67 0.84 -24.39
C THR A 437 2.54 -0.17 -24.54
N THR A 438 2.67 -1.35 -23.93
CA THR A 438 1.71 -2.46 -24.07
C THR A 438 0.96 -2.81 -22.79
N GLY A 439 1.46 -2.38 -21.62
CA GLY A 439 0.96 -2.76 -20.30
C GLY A 439 1.37 -4.15 -19.84
N LYS A 440 2.15 -4.89 -20.64
CA LYS A 440 2.48 -6.30 -20.38
C LYS A 440 3.84 -6.46 -19.73
N SER A 441 4.02 -7.58 -19.04
CA SER A 441 5.34 -8.02 -18.59
C SER A 441 6.24 -8.30 -19.80
N VAL A 442 7.47 -7.83 -19.72
CA VAL A 442 8.55 -8.23 -20.60
C VAL A 442 9.12 -9.52 -20.03
N ILE A 443 8.84 -10.65 -20.67
CA ILE A 443 9.54 -11.89 -20.36
C ILE A 443 11.00 -11.68 -20.76
N ASN A 444 11.86 -11.42 -19.78
CA ASN A 444 13.30 -11.51 -19.98
C ASN A 444 13.62 -12.99 -20.24
N LEU A 445 13.78 -13.35 -21.51
CA LEU A 445 14.22 -14.68 -21.98
C LEU A 445 15.59 -15.13 -21.44
N LEU A 446 16.18 -14.42 -20.47
CA LEU A 446 17.49 -14.66 -19.90
C LEU A 446 17.53 -15.71 -18.79
N ASN A 447 16.37 -16.22 -18.32
CA ASN A 447 16.31 -17.33 -17.35
C ASN A 447 15.71 -18.63 -17.94
N ALA A 448 15.72 -18.77 -19.27
CA ALA A 448 15.35 -20.01 -19.95
C ALA A 448 16.57 -20.61 -20.68
N ILE A 449 17.61 -20.97 -19.92
CA ILE A 449 18.63 -21.96 -20.29
C ILE A 449 18.96 -22.79 -19.05
#